data_AF-A0A1J1DZK6-F1
#
_entry.id   AF-A0A1J1DZK6-F1
#
_cell.length_a   1.000
_cell.length_b   1.000
_cell.length_c   1.000
_cell.angle_alpha   90.00
_cell.angle_beta   90.00
_cell.angle_gamma   90.00
#
_symmetry.space_group_name_H-M   'P 1'
#
loop_
_entity.id
_entity.type
_entity.pdbx_description
1 polymer ?
#
loop_
_entity_poly.entity_id
_entity_poly.type
_entity_poly.pdbx_seq_one_letter_code
_entity_poly.pdbx_strand_id
1 'polypeptide(L)'
;MSKDLKFPFINKYKSPETLGSDRLALVTAATQIFPNKNVLVIDAGSCITYDLINDNREYMGGAISPGLQMRFKSLNMLTGKLPLVELDKKVSTIGYDTISCINTGVYKGTIYEIEGFISKYKEIFKELIIITTGGDSYNLFRKIQCFTFAPPLLLQKGLNFVLNNNIENTQ
;
A
#
# COMPACT_ATOMS: atom_id res chain seq x y z
N MET A 1 -4.87 -19.82 5.83
CA MET A 1 -6.23 -19.24 5.79
C MET A 1 -7.17 -20.29 5.20
N SER A 2 -8.40 -20.42 5.72
CA SER A 2 -9.31 -21.51 5.33
C SER A 2 -9.60 -21.47 3.83
N LYS A 3 -9.65 -22.65 3.21
CA LYS A 3 -9.87 -22.82 1.76
C LYS A 3 -11.27 -22.35 1.28
N ASP A 4 -12.12 -21.87 2.18
CA ASP A 4 -13.55 -21.65 1.94
C ASP A 4 -13.97 -20.17 1.95
N LEU A 5 -13.03 -19.23 2.14
CA LEU A 5 -13.36 -17.80 2.08
C LEU A 5 -13.65 -17.37 0.64
N LYS A 6 -14.88 -16.92 0.40
CA LYS A 6 -15.28 -16.32 -0.88
C LYS A 6 -14.87 -14.86 -0.94
N PHE A 7 -14.24 -14.47 -2.05
CA PHE A 7 -13.82 -13.10 -2.34
C PHE A 7 -14.54 -12.56 -3.58
N PRO A 8 -14.77 -11.24 -3.68
CA PRO A 8 -15.44 -10.64 -4.84
C PRO A 8 -14.53 -10.42 -6.05
N PHE A 9 -13.34 -11.02 -6.05
CA PHE A 9 -12.32 -10.92 -7.07
C PHE A 9 -11.68 -12.29 -7.33
N ILE A 10 -11.11 -12.46 -8.51
CA ILE A 10 -10.31 -13.63 -8.87
C ILE A 10 -8.88 -13.39 -8.40
N ASN A 11 -8.37 -14.25 -7.53
CA ASN A 11 -6.98 -14.15 -7.07
C ASN A 11 -6.03 -14.79 -8.10
N LYS A 12 -5.25 -13.97 -8.84
CA LYS A 12 -4.23 -14.45 -9.79
C LYS A 12 -2.84 -14.59 -9.16
N TYR A 13 -2.71 -14.34 -7.86
CA TYR A 13 -1.45 -14.51 -7.16
C TYR A 13 -1.04 -15.99 -7.20
N LYS A 14 0.22 -16.27 -7.55
CA LYS A 14 0.68 -17.64 -7.79
C LYS A 14 0.69 -18.52 -6.53
N SER A 15 0.80 -17.90 -5.36
CA SER A 15 0.82 -18.55 -4.04
C SER A 15 -0.25 -17.92 -3.13
N PRO A 16 -1.56 -18.12 -3.41
CA PRO A 16 -2.65 -17.48 -2.67
C PRO A 16 -2.57 -17.65 -1.14
N GLU A 17 -2.03 -18.77 -0.67
CA GLU A 17 -1.86 -19.12 0.73
C GLU A 17 -0.84 -18.24 1.47
N THR A 18 0.06 -17.58 0.74
CA THR A 18 1.08 -16.66 1.29
C THR A 18 0.58 -15.22 1.39
N LEU A 19 -0.58 -14.93 0.80
CA LEU A 19 -1.10 -13.58 0.74
C LEU A 19 -1.62 -13.13 2.12
N GLY A 20 -1.15 -11.98 2.59
CA GLY A 20 -1.56 -11.39 3.86
C GLY A 20 -3.06 -11.13 3.93
N SER A 21 -3.65 -11.38 5.10
CA SER A 21 -5.09 -11.17 5.35
C SER A 21 -5.50 -9.71 5.24
N ASP A 22 -4.60 -8.80 5.59
CA ASP A 22 -4.73 -7.35 5.42
C ASP A 22 -4.86 -6.97 3.93
N ARG A 23 -3.96 -7.48 3.08
CA ARG A 23 -4.01 -7.26 1.62
C ARG A 23 -5.29 -7.83 1.02
N LEU A 24 -5.70 -9.04 1.41
CA LEU A 24 -6.98 -9.63 0.99
C LEU A 24 -8.18 -8.76 1.35
N ALA A 25 -8.21 -8.20 2.55
CA ALA A 25 -9.27 -7.29 2.98
C ALA A 25 -9.27 -5.98 2.18
N LEU A 26 -8.10 -5.38 1.96
CA LEU A 26 -7.97 -4.15 1.17
C LEU A 26 -8.40 -4.35 -0.29
N VAL A 27 -7.97 -5.45 -0.91
CA VAL A 27 -8.37 -5.81 -2.28
C VAL A 27 -9.88 -6.03 -2.35
N THR A 28 -10.45 -6.75 -1.37
CA THR A 28 -11.91 -6.96 -1.25
C THR A 28 -12.65 -5.62 -1.21
N ALA A 29 -12.21 -4.70 -0.36
CA ALA A 29 -12.84 -3.39 -0.24
C ALA A 29 -12.76 -2.60 -1.57
N ALA A 30 -11.57 -2.56 -2.18
CA ALA A 30 -11.33 -1.84 -3.42
C ALA A 30 -12.19 -2.38 -4.57
N THR A 31 -12.27 -3.70 -4.74
CA THR A 31 -13.12 -4.34 -5.76
C THR A 31 -14.62 -4.05 -5.56
N GLN A 32 -15.07 -3.96 -4.32
CA GLN A 32 -16.48 -3.64 -4.00
C GLN A 32 -16.81 -2.17 -4.24
N ILE A 33 -15.92 -1.25 -3.83
CA ILE A 33 -16.16 0.20 -3.96
C ILE A 33 -16.02 0.66 -5.42
N PHE A 34 -15.08 0.06 -6.17
CA PHE A 34 -14.80 0.40 -7.56
C PHE A 34 -14.98 -0.84 -8.45
N PRO A 35 -16.23 -1.28 -8.66
CA PRO A 35 -16.51 -2.43 -9.49
C PRO A 35 -16.04 -2.19 -10.93
N ASN A 36 -15.39 -3.18 -11.52
CA ASN A 36 -14.97 -3.19 -12.93
C ASN A 36 -14.05 -2.01 -13.32
N LYS A 37 -13.18 -1.59 -12.41
CA LYS A 37 -12.18 -0.55 -12.63
C LYS A 37 -10.77 -1.07 -12.35
N ASN A 38 -9.79 -0.48 -13.02
CA ASN A 38 -8.39 -0.65 -12.67
C ASN A 38 -8.11 0.12 -11.38
N VAL A 39 -7.63 -0.57 -10.35
CA VAL A 39 -7.39 0.02 -9.03
C VAL A 39 -6.01 -0.39 -8.53
N LEU A 40 -5.23 0.58 -8.09
CA LEU A 40 -4.02 0.38 -7.31
C LEU A 40 -4.29 0.81 -5.87
N VAL A 41 -4.23 -0.13 -4.94
CA VAL A 41 -4.27 0.15 -3.51
C VAL A 41 -2.84 0.24 -2.98
N ILE A 42 -2.51 1.36 -2.34
CA ILE A 42 -1.22 1.59 -1.70
C ILE A 42 -1.46 1.72 -0.20
N ASP A 43 -1.05 0.72 0.57
CA ASP A 43 -1.10 0.77 2.04
C ASP A 43 0.28 1.12 2.59
N ALA A 44 0.38 2.26 3.28
CA ALA A 44 1.60 2.76 3.89
C ALA A 44 1.56 2.61 5.41
N GLY A 45 2.07 1.48 5.90
CA GLY A 45 2.23 1.15 7.31
C GLY A 45 3.63 0.62 7.63
N SER A 46 3.72 -0.49 8.37
CA SER A 46 5.02 -1.14 8.66
C SER A 46 5.79 -1.52 7.40
N CYS A 47 5.07 -1.99 6.39
CA CYS A 47 5.51 -2.10 5.01
C CYS A 47 4.68 -1.14 4.15
N ILE A 48 5.16 -0.84 2.96
CA ILE A 48 4.35 -0.26 1.89
C ILE A 48 3.97 -1.39 0.94
N THR A 49 2.68 -1.62 0.75
CA THR A 49 2.19 -2.59 -0.22
C THR A 49 1.54 -1.88 -1.39
N TYR A 50 1.64 -2.51 -2.56
CA TYR A 50 1.04 -2.07 -3.81
C TYR A 50 0.22 -3.24 -4.33
N ASP A 51 -1.09 -3.10 -4.30
CA ASP A 51 -2.06 -4.14 -4.67
C ASP A 51 -2.83 -3.70 -5.92
N LEU A 52 -2.60 -4.39 -7.03
CA LEU A 52 -3.17 -4.05 -8.32
C LEU A 52 -4.35 -4.97 -8.65
N ILE A 53 -5.45 -4.34 -9.03
CA ILE A 53 -6.71 -4.98 -9.43
C ILE A 53 -7.07 -4.45 -10.81
N ASN A 54 -7.39 -5.33 -11.76
CA ASN A 54 -7.84 -4.89 -13.08
C ASN A 54 -9.38 -4.75 -13.17
N ASP A 55 -9.85 -4.19 -14.29
CA ASP A 55 -11.27 -4.02 -14.62
C ASP A 55 -12.08 -5.33 -14.76
N ASN A 56 -11.41 -6.48 -14.82
CA ASN A 56 -12.02 -7.82 -14.76
C ASN A 56 -12.17 -8.36 -13.34
N ARG A 57 -11.92 -7.54 -12.30
CA ARG A 57 -11.92 -7.95 -10.88
C ARG A 57 -10.89 -9.04 -10.62
N GLU A 58 -9.74 -8.97 -11.26
CA GLU A 58 -8.64 -9.88 -11.00
C GLU A 58 -7.59 -9.18 -10.14
N TYR A 59 -7.26 -9.77 -8.99
CA TYR A 59 -6.12 -9.34 -8.20
C TYR A 59 -4.85 -9.86 -8.86
N MET A 60 -4.06 -8.94 -9.41
CA MET A 60 -2.89 -9.21 -10.23
C MET A 60 -1.62 -9.42 -9.39
N GLY A 61 -1.66 -9.12 -8.10
CA GLY A 61 -0.48 -9.02 -7.24
C GLY A 61 0.00 -7.58 -7.12
N GLY A 62 1.32 -7.41 -7.00
CA GLY A 62 1.97 -6.10 -7.01
C GLY A 62 3.29 -6.14 -6.26
N ALA A 63 3.56 -5.15 -5.40
CA ALA A 63 4.86 -4.98 -4.75
C ALA A 63 4.73 -4.83 -3.23
N ILE A 64 5.82 -5.11 -2.52
CA ILE A 64 5.99 -4.87 -1.09
C ILE A 64 7.36 -4.26 -0.88
N SER A 65 7.43 -3.16 -0.13
CA SER A 65 8.67 -2.51 0.25
C SER A 65 8.65 -2.11 1.73
N PRO A 66 9.80 -1.77 2.33
CA PRO A 66 9.85 -1.32 3.72
C PRO A 66 9.05 -0.03 3.94
N GLY A 67 8.35 0.09 5.07
CA GLY A 67 7.74 1.34 5.52
C GLY A 67 8.78 2.34 6.04
N LEU A 68 8.37 3.59 6.25
CA LEU A 68 9.28 4.67 6.66
C LEU A 68 10.08 4.33 7.92
N GLN A 69 9.38 3.92 8.98
CA GLN A 69 10.01 3.57 10.26
C GLN A 69 10.97 2.39 10.13
N MET A 70 10.64 1.41 9.28
CA MET A 70 11.51 0.27 9.02
C MET A 70 12.80 0.70 8.31
N ARG A 71 12.72 1.65 7.36
CA ARG A 71 13.89 2.20 6.66
C ARG A 71 14.82 2.98 7.58
N PHE A 72 14.28 3.81 8.47
CA PHE A 72 15.11 4.51 9.46
C PHE A 72 15.81 3.53 10.40
N LYS A 73 15.08 2.53 10.92
CA LYS A 73 15.64 1.50 11.80
C LYS A 73 16.69 0.65 11.11
N SER A 74 16.47 0.26 9.85
CA SER A 74 17.43 -0.59 9.14
C SER A 74 18.77 0.10 8.92
N LEU A 75 18.79 1.41 8.63
CA LEU A 75 20.02 2.19 8.50
C LEU A 75 20.83 2.19 9.80
N ASN A 76 20.17 2.34 10.96
CA ASN A 76 20.85 2.32 12.25
C ASN A 76 21.29 0.90 12.64
N MET A 77 20.43 -0.11 12.48
CA MET A 77 20.70 -1.47 12.94
C MET A 77 21.68 -2.24 12.04
N LEU A 78 21.71 -1.94 10.74
CA LEU A 78 22.51 -2.69 9.75
C LEU A 78 23.76 -1.92 9.30
N THR A 79 24.10 -0.81 9.95
CA THR A 79 25.35 -0.09 9.69
C THR A 79 26.05 0.30 11.00
N GLY A 80 27.38 0.40 10.98
CA GLY A 80 28.16 0.60 12.21
C GLY A 80 28.22 2.04 12.73
N LYS A 81 27.79 3.05 11.97
CA LYS A 81 27.98 4.48 12.32
C LYS A 81 26.76 5.36 12.16
N LEU A 82 25.69 4.89 11.52
CA LEU A 82 24.53 5.75 11.27
C LEU A 82 23.67 5.84 12.54
N PRO A 83 23.28 7.04 12.98
CA PRO A 83 22.41 7.21 14.14
C PRO A 83 21.00 6.72 13.84
N LEU A 84 20.24 6.40 14.88
CA LEU A 84 18.79 6.27 14.76
C LEU A 84 18.21 7.67 14.54
N VAL A 85 17.45 7.82 13.45
CA VAL A 85 16.89 9.10 13.02
C VAL A 85 15.36 9.00 13.04
N GLU A 86 14.72 10.01 13.61
CA GLU A 86 13.28 10.22 13.48
C GLU A 86 12.97 11.10 12.27
N LEU A 87 11.77 10.94 11.71
CA LEU A 87 11.33 11.73 10.56
C LEU A 87 11.19 13.21 10.93
N ASP A 88 11.92 14.06 10.23
CA ASP A 88 11.78 15.51 10.37
C ASP A 88 10.47 16.01 9.74
N LYS A 89 9.85 17.02 10.36
CA LYS A 89 8.67 17.72 9.83
C LYS A 89 8.96 18.39 8.49
N LYS A 90 10.21 18.81 8.24
CA LYS A 90 10.62 19.49 7.00
C LYS A 90 11.85 18.82 6.39
N VAL A 91 11.62 17.88 5.49
CA VAL A 91 12.68 17.22 4.73
C VAL A 91 12.99 18.00 3.44
N SER A 92 14.25 18.47 3.32
CA SER A 92 14.81 19.07 2.11
C SER A 92 15.02 18.04 1.00
N THR A 93 15.30 18.49 -0.22
CA THR A 93 15.66 17.58 -1.33
C THR A 93 17.14 17.18 -1.28
N ILE A 94 17.98 17.98 -0.62
CA ILE A 94 19.41 17.74 -0.47
C ILE A 94 19.73 17.78 1.03
N GLY A 95 20.33 16.71 1.54
CA GLY A 95 20.89 16.66 2.89
C GLY A 95 22.34 17.18 2.89
N TYR A 96 22.77 17.73 4.01
CA TYR A 96 24.07 18.38 4.19
C TYR A 96 24.84 17.87 5.42
N ASP A 97 24.25 16.96 6.18
CA ASP A 97 24.85 16.20 7.27
C ASP A 97 24.24 14.80 7.28
N THR A 98 24.77 13.90 8.11
CA THR A 98 24.31 12.50 8.15
C THR A 98 22.82 12.38 8.45
N ILE A 99 22.27 13.19 9.36
CA ILE A 99 20.88 13.10 9.79
C ILE A 99 19.94 13.60 8.67
N SER A 100 20.27 14.73 8.03
CA SER A 100 19.50 15.29 6.92
C SER A 100 19.63 14.45 5.65
N CYS A 101 20.78 13.84 5.39
CA CYS A 101 20.98 12.86 4.31
C CYS A 101 20.12 11.61 4.52
N ILE A 102 20.07 11.06 5.74
CA ILE A 102 19.19 9.93 6.07
C ILE A 102 17.73 10.32 5.90
N ASN A 103 17.29 11.46 6.47
CA ASN A 103 15.92 11.96 6.32
C ASN A 103 15.52 12.12 4.85
N THR A 104 16.38 12.78 4.06
CA THR A 104 16.16 12.98 2.62
C THR A 104 16.06 11.64 1.90
N GLY A 105 17.04 10.76 2.06
CA GLY A 105 17.08 9.47 1.39
C GLY A 105 15.88 8.59 1.72
N VAL A 106 15.52 8.48 3.00
CA VAL A 106 14.37 7.67 3.43
C VAL A 106 13.05 8.27 2.99
N TYR A 107 12.79 9.54 3.30
CA TYR A 107 11.48 10.14 3.06
C TYR A 107 11.25 10.48 1.58
N LYS A 108 12.18 11.16 0.92
CA LYS A 108 12.06 11.47 -0.52
C LYS A 108 12.17 10.22 -1.37
N GLY A 109 13.08 9.30 -1.02
CA GLY A 109 13.18 8.01 -1.71
C GLY A 109 11.86 7.23 -1.68
N THR A 110 11.17 7.22 -0.54
CA THR A 110 9.84 6.60 -0.42
C THR A 110 8.79 7.30 -1.29
N ILE A 111 8.79 8.64 -1.34
CA ILE A 111 7.89 9.40 -2.23
C ILE A 111 8.16 9.03 -3.70
N TYR A 112 9.41 9.04 -4.13
CA TYR A 112 9.79 8.73 -5.51
C TYR A 112 9.49 7.28 -5.88
N GLU A 113 9.64 6.35 -4.94
CA GLU A 113 9.23 4.95 -5.12
C GLU A 113 7.72 4.85 -5.41
N ILE A 114 6.88 5.48 -4.57
CA ILE A 114 5.43 5.51 -4.75
C ILE A 114 5.05 6.16 -6.08
N GLU A 115 5.62 7.33 -6.39
CA GLU A 115 5.36 8.04 -7.66
C GLU A 115 5.79 7.21 -8.86
N GLY A 116 6.94 6.51 -8.78
CA GLY A 116 7.44 5.62 -9.81
C GLY A 116 6.50 4.44 -10.09
N PHE A 117 6.00 3.77 -9.04
CA PHE A 117 5.00 2.71 -9.20
C PHE A 117 3.70 3.23 -9.82
N ILE A 118 3.17 4.35 -9.34
CA ILE A 118 1.95 4.96 -9.88
C ILE A 118 2.14 5.31 -11.35
N SER A 119 3.24 5.99 -11.70
CA SER A 119 3.57 6.37 -13.07
C SER A 119 3.64 5.14 -13.96
N LYS A 120 4.38 4.11 -13.53
CA LYS A 120 4.56 2.91 -14.35
C LYS A 120 3.27 2.13 -14.55
N TYR A 121 2.42 2.05 -13.54
CA TYR A 121 1.12 1.38 -13.70
C TYR A 121 0.14 2.19 -14.54
N LYS A 122 0.19 3.53 -14.51
CA LYS A 122 -0.63 4.37 -15.41
C LYS A 122 -0.27 4.23 -16.88
N GLU A 123 0.96 3.87 -17.21
CA GLU A 123 1.35 3.54 -18.59
C GLU A 123 0.69 2.24 -19.09
N ILE A 124 0.41 1.30 -18.18
CA ILE A 124 -0.08 -0.04 -18.51
C ILE A 124 -1.62 -0.08 -18.43
N PHE A 125 -2.20 0.57 -17.43
CA PHE A 125 -3.63 0.53 -17.12
C PHE A 125 -4.26 1.90 -17.36
N LYS A 126 -5.18 1.96 -18.32
CA LYS A 126 -6.00 3.16 -18.56
C LYS A 126 -6.97 3.39 -17.39
N GLU A 127 -7.22 4.65 -17.10
CA GLU A 127 -8.16 5.08 -16.04
C GLU A 127 -7.85 4.46 -14.66
N LEU A 128 -6.57 4.30 -14.32
CA LEU A 128 -6.15 3.70 -13.06
C LEU A 128 -6.54 4.58 -11.85
N ILE A 129 -7.40 4.04 -11.00
CA ILE A 129 -7.79 4.62 -9.71
C ILE A 129 -6.70 4.31 -8.70
N ILE A 130 -6.22 5.34 -7.99
CA ILE A 130 -5.21 5.17 -6.94
C ILE A 130 -5.88 5.40 -5.59
N ILE A 131 -5.85 4.37 -4.75
CA ILE A 131 -6.34 4.37 -3.38
C ILE A 131 -5.15 4.34 -2.44
N THR A 132 -5.17 5.19 -1.41
CA THR A 132 -4.11 5.24 -0.41
C THR A 132 -4.65 5.06 1.00
N THR A 133 -3.97 4.26 1.81
CA THR A 133 -4.34 3.99 3.21
C THR A 133 -3.11 3.71 4.07
N GLY A 134 -3.30 3.45 5.37
CA GLY A 134 -2.24 3.18 6.34
C GLY A 134 -1.92 4.35 7.28
N GLY A 135 -1.15 4.10 8.34
CA GLY A 135 -0.85 5.11 9.37
C GLY A 135 0.06 6.25 8.88
N ASP A 136 1.01 5.93 8.00
CA ASP A 136 1.96 6.91 7.45
C ASP A 136 1.40 7.63 6.20
N SER A 137 0.24 7.18 5.73
CA SER A 137 -0.41 7.63 4.50
C SER A 137 -0.65 9.13 4.46
N TYR A 138 -1.15 9.71 5.56
CA TYR A 138 -1.51 11.12 5.62
C TYR A 138 -0.30 12.05 5.35
N ASN A 139 0.88 11.69 5.86
CA ASN A 139 2.09 12.50 5.74
C ASN A 139 2.79 12.31 4.38
N LEU A 140 2.69 11.13 3.79
CA LEU A 140 3.27 10.82 2.48
C LEU A 140 2.39 11.37 1.34
N PHE A 141 1.10 11.08 1.38
CA PHE A 141 0.20 11.31 0.25
C PHE A 141 -0.31 12.75 0.14
N ARG A 142 -0.23 13.58 1.20
CA ARG A 142 -0.48 15.03 1.05
C ARG A 142 0.44 15.71 0.04
N LYS A 143 1.63 15.14 -0.21
CA LYS A 143 2.61 15.70 -1.15
C LYS A 143 2.52 15.12 -2.56
N ILE A 144 1.82 14.00 -2.75
CA ILE A 144 1.67 13.37 -4.06
C ILE A 144 0.29 13.77 -4.61
N GLN A 145 0.25 14.44 -5.76
CA GLN A 145 -0.96 15.13 -6.25
C GLN A 145 -1.96 14.23 -7.02
N CYS A 146 -2.10 12.95 -6.67
CA CYS A 146 -2.71 11.99 -7.61
C CYS A 146 -3.63 10.91 -7.01
N PHE A 147 -4.50 11.26 -6.06
CA PHE A 147 -5.30 10.25 -5.35
C PHE A 147 -6.80 10.48 -5.38
N THR A 148 -7.51 9.36 -5.50
CA THR A 148 -8.84 9.21 -4.92
C THR A 148 -8.63 8.78 -3.48
N PHE A 149 -8.80 9.69 -2.54
CA PHE A 149 -8.62 9.38 -1.12
C PHE A 149 -9.50 8.18 -0.75
N ALA A 150 -8.92 7.16 -0.11
CA ALA A 150 -9.68 6.01 0.33
C ALA A 150 -10.84 6.48 1.23
N PRO A 151 -12.03 5.87 1.12
CA PRO A 151 -13.04 6.04 2.14
C PRO A 151 -12.42 5.71 3.52
N PRO A 152 -12.76 6.47 4.59
CA PRO A 152 -12.29 6.16 5.92
C PRO A 152 -12.52 4.68 6.26
N LEU A 153 -11.56 4.08 6.98
CA LEU A 153 -11.64 2.70 7.48
C LEU A 153 -11.73 1.64 6.37
N LEU A 154 -11.04 1.85 5.24
CA LEU A 154 -11.03 0.92 4.09
C LEU A 154 -10.73 -0.53 4.48
N LEU A 155 -9.73 -0.76 5.34
CA LEU A 155 -9.40 -2.09 5.85
C LEU A 155 -10.59 -2.71 6.61
N GLN A 156 -11.24 -1.95 7.49
CA GLN A 156 -12.40 -2.41 8.25
C GLN A 156 -13.59 -2.70 7.35
N LYS A 157 -13.83 -1.87 6.32
CA LYS A 157 -14.83 -2.13 5.29
C LYS A 157 -14.55 -3.45 4.57
N GLY A 158 -13.29 -3.67 4.19
CA GLY A 158 -12.83 -4.91 3.59
C GLY A 158 -13.10 -6.14 4.44
N LEU A 159 -12.70 -6.09 5.71
CA LEU A 159 -12.97 -7.16 6.67
C LEU A 159 -14.47 -7.41 6.84
N ASN A 160 -15.28 -6.36 6.94
CA ASN A 160 -16.74 -6.48 7.06
C ASN A 160 -17.36 -7.12 5.80
N PHE A 161 -16.89 -6.76 4.60
CA PHE A 161 -17.33 -7.41 3.37
C PHE A 161 -16.96 -8.89 3.33
N VAL A 162 -15.75 -9.26 3.75
CA VAL A 162 -15.34 -10.67 3.84
C VAL A 162 -16.24 -11.41 4.82
N LEU A 163 -16.52 -10.84 6.00
CA LEU A 163 -17.39 -11.46 6.99
C LEU A 163 -18.82 -11.66 6.44
N ASN A 164 -19.46 -10.62 5.94
CA ASN A 164 -20.86 -10.69 5.50
C ASN A 164 -21.06 -11.69 4.35
N ASN A 165 -20.14 -11.72 3.37
CA ASN A 165 -20.20 -12.67 2.25
C ASN A 165 -20.04 -14.14 2.67
N ASN A 166 -19.50 -14.39 3.86
CA ASN A 166 -19.25 -15.73 4.38
C ASN A 166 -20.15 -16.10 5.58
N ILE A 167 -20.99 -15.17 6.09
CA ILE A 167 -21.98 -15.42 7.15
C ILE A 167 -23.38 -15.72 6.57
N GLU A 168 -23.77 -15.09 5.45
CA GLU A 168 -25.09 -15.29 4.82
C GLU A 168 -25.37 -16.71 4.29
N ASN A 169 -24.39 -17.62 4.32
CA ASN A 169 -24.54 -19.03 3.90
C ASN A 169 -24.52 -20.03 5.07
N THR A 170 -24.73 -19.57 6.30
CA THR A 170 -24.78 -20.43 7.50
C THR A 170 -26.20 -20.70 8.00
N GLN A 171 -27.22 -20.42 7.18
CA GLN A 171 -28.62 -20.80 7.42
C GLN A 171 -29.08 -21.83 6.40
#